data_AF-A0A7R9LYY9-F1
#
_entry.id   AF-A0A7R9LYY9-F1
#
_cell.length_a   1.000
_cell.length_b   1.000
_cell.length_c   1.000
_cell.angle_alpha   90.00
_cell.angle_beta   90.00
_cell.angle_gamma   90.00
#
_symmetry.space_group_name_H-M   'P 1'
#
loop_
_entity.id
_entity.type
_entity.pdbx_description
1 polymer ?
#
loop_
_entity_poly.entity_id
_entity_poly.type
_entity_poly.pdbx_seq_one_letter_code
_entity_poly.pdbx_strand_id
1 'polypeptide(L)'
;RYTDHKAMEGLIGIRFDGFCLMASDRLSAHSIIVVKNDEKKLYELSDHLLLGVNGESGDTNQFAEFIEKNIKLYSMRNGFELSPKSANTFIQRNLADYLRSRTPYMVNLLLAGYDTIADKPELYFMDYLATNCTVPYAMHGYGSFFGTSVLDRYYKSDSTQEEAIELLKKVVHEI
;
A
#
# COMPACT_ATOMS: atom_id res chain seq x y z
N ARG A 1 -8.17 33.05 -0.73
CA ARG A 1 -8.75 32.24 0.38
C ARG A 1 -8.00 30.92 0.36
N TYR A 2 -7.02 30.80 1.26
CA TYR A 2 -6.20 29.60 1.48
C TYR A 2 -7.14 28.51 1.99
N THR A 3 -7.49 27.52 1.19
CA THR A 3 -8.02 26.26 1.72
C THR A 3 -6.82 25.45 2.17
N ASP A 4 -6.62 25.41 3.48
CA ASP A 4 -5.72 24.51 4.20
C ASP A 4 -5.96 23.06 3.74
N HIS A 5 -5.14 22.59 2.81
CA HIS A 5 -4.98 21.16 2.58
C HIS A 5 -3.88 20.68 3.52
N LYS A 6 -4.22 20.50 4.80
CA LYS A 6 -3.41 19.67 5.70
C LYS A 6 -3.63 18.21 5.30
N ALA A 7 -3.10 17.79 4.15
CA ALA A 7 -3.13 16.40 3.76
C ALA A 7 -2.21 15.63 4.73
N MET A 8 -2.82 14.87 5.65
CA MET A 8 -2.12 13.92 6.48
C MET A 8 -1.59 12.77 5.62
N GLU A 9 -0.42 12.25 5.96
CA GLU A 9 0.12 11.07 5.28
C GLU A 9 -0.86 9.91 5.42
N GLY A 10 -1.22 9.33 4.29
CA GLY A 10 -2.26 8.34 4.20
C GLY A 10 -1.98 7.38 3.06
N LEU A 11 -1.87 6.11 3.39
CA LEU A 11 -1.85 5.01 2.44
C LEU A 11 -3.06 4.12 2.76
N ILE A 12 -3.94 3.90 1.79
CA ILE A 12 -5.17 3.12 1.94
C ILE A 12 -5.25 2.02 0.90
N GLY A 13 -5.68 0.84 1.33
CA GLY A 13 -5.99 -0.30 0.47
C GLY A 13 -7.35 -0.87 0.85
N ILE A 14 -8.16 -1.21 -0.14
CA ILE A 14 -9.49 -1.79 0.02
C ILE A 14 -9.63 -2.93 -0.99
N ARG A 15 -10.02 -4.10 -0.51
CA ARG A 15 -10.31 -5.29 -1.31
C ARG A 15 -11.81 -5.46 -1.45
N PHE A 16 -12.27 -5.63 -2.67
CA PHE A 16 -13.64 -6.02 -3.03
C PHE A 16 -13.61 -7.44 -3.61
N ASP A 17 -14.76 -8.01 -3.97
CA ASP A 17 -14.84 -9.40 -4.42
C ASP A 17 -14.15 -9.63 -5.78
N GLY A 18 -14.08 -8.61 -6.65
CA GLY A 18 -13.48 -8.70 -7.99
C GLY A 18 -12.25 -7.83 -8.24
N PHE A 19 -11.86 -6.96 -7.31
CA PHE A 19 -10.71 -6.06 -7.50
C PHE A 19 -10.17 -5.53 -6.16
N CYS A 20 -8.97 -4.96 -6.21
CA CYS A 20 -8.42 -4.17 -5.12
C CYS A 20 -8.29 -2.71 -5.57
N LEU A 21 -8.58 -1.78 -4.65
CA LEU A 21 -8.38 -0.36 -4.81
C LEU A 21 -7.31 0.10 -3.83
N MET A 22 -6.33 0.87 -4.31
CA MET A 22 -5.30 1.48 -3.46
C MET A 22 -5.21 2.97 -3.77
N ALA A 23 -5.00 3.78 -2.74
CA ALA A 23 -4.73 5.19 -2.89
C ALA A 23 -3.66 5.62 -1.89
N SER A 24 -2.87 6.62 -2.28
CA SER A 24 -1.94 7.28 -1.39
C SER A 24 -2.08 8.79 -1.52
N ASP A 25 -1.72 9.50 -0.46
CA ASP A 25 -1.41 10.92 -0.58
C ASP A 25 -0.17 11.12 -1.48
N ARG A 26 0.03 12.36 -1.94
CA ARG A 26 1.16 12.76 -2.79
C ARG A 26 2.11 13.74 -2.10
N LEU A 27 1.93 13.93 -0.80
CA LEU A 27 2.66 14.92 -0.03
C LEU A 27 3.96 14.30 0.49
N SER A 28 5.05 15.05 0.34
CA SER A 28 6.33 14.78 0.97
C SER A 28 6.69 15.99 1.81
N ALA A 29 6.61 15.85 3.13
CA ALA A 29 6.99 16.88 4.08
C ALA A 29 8.31 16.53 4.78
N HIS A 30 9.10 17.54 5.09
CA HIS A 30 10.26 17.43 5.96
C HIS A 30 10.10 18.46 7.08
N SER A 31 9.77 17.96 8.28
CA SER A 31 9.38 18.80 9.41
C SER A 31 8.20 19.73 9.03
N ILE A 32 8.34 21.04 9.18
CA ILE A 32 7.30 22.03 8.87
C ILE A 32 7.22 22.40 7.38
N ILE A 33 8.12 21.89 6.55
CA ILE A 33 8.24 22.28 5.14
C ILE A 33 7.66 21.18 4.26
N VAL A 34 6.71 21.54 3.39
CA VAL A 34 6.27 20.66 2.31
C VAL A 34 7.26 20.78 1.16
N VAL A 35 8.02 19.70 0.92
CA VAL A 35 9.05 19.66 -0.11
C VAL A 35 8.42 19.37 -1.47
N LYS A 36 7.41 18.50 -1.51
CA LYS A 36 6.78 18.04 -2.75
C LYS A 36 5.30 17.70 -2.55
N ASN A 37 4.49 17.91 -3.60
CA ASN A 37 3.04 17.66 -3.63
C ASN A 37 2.62 16.63 -4.71
N ASP A 38 3.58 16.06 -5.41
CA ASP A 38 3.41 15.10 -6.51
C ASP A 38 4.26 13.83 -6.28
N GLU A 39 4.48 13.46 -5.02
CA GLU A 39 5.20 12.24 -4.67
C GLU A 39 4.38 10.99 -5.03
N LYS A 40 5.06 9.98 -5.59
CA LYS A 40 4.45 8.71 -5.95
C LYS A 40 4.85 7.67 -4.92
N LYS A 41 3.89 7.23 -4.11
CA LYS A 41 4.09 6.23 -3.05
C LYS A 41 3.60 4.82 -3.44
N LEU A 42 3.15 4.67 -4.68
CA LEU A 42 2.64 3.42 -5.25
C LEU A 42 3.58 2.92 -6.34
N TYR A 43 3.92 1.63 -6.30
CA TYR A 43 4.89 0.96 -7.15
C TYR A 43 4.26 -0.27 -7.80
N GLU A 44 4.29 -0.32 -9.13
CA GLU A 44 3.79 -1.44 -9.92
C GLU A 44 4.86 -2.54 -10.00
N LEU A 45 4.65 -3.62 -9.25
CA LEU A 45 5.62 -4.73 -9.17
C LEU A 45 5.48 -5.67 -10.39
N SER A 46 4.25 -5.88 -10.85
CA SER A 46 3.87 -6.68 -12.01
C SER A 46 2.51 -6.22 -12.54
N ASP A 47 2.00 -6.81 -13.63
CA ASP A 47 0.73 -6.41 -14.24
C ASP A 47 -0.48 -6.56 -13.28
N HIS A 48 -0.34 -7.41 -12.25
CA HIS A 48 -1.39 -7.71 -11.28
C HIS A 48 -0.96 -7.46 -9.83
N LEU A 49 0.14 -6.74 -9.59
CA LEU A 49 0.69 -6.48 -8.25
C LEU A 49 1.04 -5.01 -8.05
N LEU A 50 0.47 -4.41 -7.00
CA LEU A 50 0.69 -3.02 -6.62
C LEU A 50 1.14 -2.92 -5.16
N LEU A 51 2.26 -2.24 -4.94
CA LEU A 51 2.84 -1.98 -3.62
C LEU A 51 2.68 -0.51 -3.25
N GLY A 52 2.04 -0.23 -2.13
CA GLY A 52 2.05 1.08 -1.49
C GLY A 52 3.04 1.12 -0.35
N VAL A 53 3.78 2.23 -0.21
CA VAL A 53 4.77 2.41 0.85
C VAL A 53 4.53 3.68 1.67
N ASN A 54 4.82 3.60 2.97
CA ASN A 54 4.77 4.73 3.90
C ASN A 54 5.84 4.55 4.98
N GLY A 55 6.54 5.61 5.39
CA GLY A 55 7.59 5.52 6.42
C GLY A 55 8.71 6.51 6.21
N GLU A 56 9.91 6.15 6.66
CA GLU A 56 11.10 7.00 6.53
C GLU A 56 11.46 7.22 5.05
N SER A 57 11.59 8.48 4.64
CA SER A 57 11.67 8.90 3.23
C SER A 57 12.77 8.21 2.39
N GLY A 58 13.94 7.95 3.00
CA GLY A 58 15.03 7.25 2.33
C GLY A 58 14.78 5.75 2.20
N ASP A 59 14.18 5.16 3.22
CA ASP A 59 13.92 3.72 3.30
C ASP A 59 12.77 3.32 2.38
N THR A 60 11.71 4.12 2.30
CA THR A 60 10.53 3.83 1.47
C THR A 60 10.91 3.64 0.01
N ASN A 61 11.67 4.58 -0.55
CA ASN A 61 12.05 4.56 -1.96
C ASN A 61 13.03 3.41 -2.25
N GLN A 62 14.03 3.25 -1.39
CA GLN A 62 15.05 2.21 -1.57
C GLN A 62 14.46 0.81 -1.45
N PHE A 63 13.60 0.58 -0.45
CA PHE A 63 12.98 -0.71 -0.24
C PHE A 63 11.97 -1.04 -1.34
N ALA A 64 11.13 -0.08 -1.74
CA ALA A 64 10.17 -0.27 -2.82
C ALA A 64 10.86 -0.63 -4.14
N GLU A 65 11.89 0.13 -4.55
CA GLU A 65 12.64 -0.15 -5.77
C GLU A 65 13.40 -1.50 -5.70
N PHE A 66 13.94 -1.84 -4.52
CA PHE A 66 14.59 -3.13 -4.32
C PHE A 66 13.61 -4.29 -4.55
N ILE A 67 12.42 -4.22 -3.97
CA ILE A 67 11.38 -5.24 -4.14
C ILE A 67 10.90 -5.29 -5.60
N GLU A 68 10.59 -4.14 -6.20
CA GLU A 68 10.14 -4.02 -7.59
C GLU A 68 11.11 -4.68 -8.56
N LYS A 69 12.40 -4.34 -8.46
CA LYS A 69 13.44 -4.89 -9.35
C LYS A 69 13.61 -6.40 -9.17
N ASN A 70 13.53 -6.92 -7.95
CA ASN A 70 13.64 -8.36 -7.69
C ASN A 70 12.44 -9.15 -8.23
N ILE A 71 11.22 -8.62 -8.07
CA ILE A 71 10.00 -9.25 -8.61
C ILE A 71 10.03 -9.25 -10.14
N LYS A 72 10.39 -8.12 -10.76
CA LYS A 72 10.54 -8.02 -12.22
C LYS A 72 11.61 -8.98 -12.74
N LEU A 73 12.76 -9.06 -12.06
CA LEU A 73 13.82 -10.01 -12.40
C LEU A 73 13.35 -11.47 -12.29
N TYR A 74 12.56 -11.80 -11.27
CA TYR A 74 11.98 -13.13 -11.11
C TYR A 74 11.07 -13.48 -12.29
N SER A 75 10.18 -12.56 -12.68
CA SER A 75 9.29 -12.75 -13.83
C SER A 75 10.07 -12.96 -15.13
N MET A 76 11.08 -12.11 -15.39
CA MET A 76 11.93 -12.24 -16.58
C MET A 76 12.72 -13.55 -16.62
N ARG A 77 13.16 -14.07 -15.46
CA ARG A 77 13.95 -15.30 -15.37
C ARG A 77 13.11 -16.55 -15.59
N ASN A 78 11.89 -16.58 -15.04
CA ASN A 78 11.07 -17.78 -15.01
C ASN A 78 9.97 -17.78 -16.09
N GLY A 79 9.68 -16.63 -16.71
CA GLY A 79 8.66 -16.50 -17.75
C GLY A 79 7.23 -16.46 -17.22
N PHE A 80 7.02 -16.26 -15.92
CA PHE A 80 5.70 -16.11 -15.30
C PHE A 80 5.75 -15.16 -14.10
N GLU A 81 4.64 -14.48 -13.82
CA GLU A 81 4.53 -13.55 -12.69
C GLU A 81 4.32 -14.26 -11.34
N LEU A 82 4.82 -13.66 -10.26
CA LEU A 82 4.58 -14.16 -8.90
C LEU A 82 3.11 -13.95 -8.51
N SER A 83 2.52 -14.94 -7.83
CA SER A 83 1.22 -14.73 -7.19
C SER A 83 1.32 -13.71 -6.05
N PRO A 84 0.23 -12.98 -5.71
CA PRO A 84 0.25 -12.00 -4.64
C PRO A 84 0.72 -12.56 -3.29
N LYS A 85 0.28 -13.78 -2.95
CA LYS A 85 0.76 -14.52 -1.77
C LYS A 85 2.27 -14.77 -1.76
N SER A 86 2.84 -15.14 -2.91
CA SER A 86 4.27 -15.40 -3.03
C SER A 86 5.08 -14.12 -2.92
N ALA A 87 4.62 -13.05 -3.57
CA ALA A 87 5.20 -11.72 -3.46
C ALA A 87 5.15 -11.20 -2.01
N ASN A 88 4.01 -11.36 -1.32
CA ASN A 88 3.86 -10.99 0.08
C ASN A 88 4.88 -11.71 0.98
N THR A 89 5.01 -13.03 0.81
CA THR A 89 5.96 -13.85 1.59
C THR A 89 7.41 -13.41 1.34
N PHE A 90 7.75 -13.09 0.09
CA PHE A 90 9.07 -12.58 -0.27
C PHE A 90 9.35 -11.22 0.39
N ILE A 91 8.40 -10.28 0.32
CA ILE A 91 8.51 -8.95 0.92
C ILE A 91 8.67 -9.07 2.44
N GLN A 92 7.79 -9.86 3.08
CA GLN A 92 7.80 -10.07 4.52
C GLN A 92 9.14 -10.62 5.00
N ARG A 93 9.68 -11.61 4.29
CA ARG A 93 10.97 -12.21 4.63
C ARG A 93 12.10 -11.19 4.55
N ASN A 94 12.16 -10.39 3.48
CA ASN A 94 13.17 -9.34 3.37
C ASN A 94 13.04 -8.35 4.54
N LEU A 95 11.83 -7.86 4.82
CA LEU A 95 11.61 -6.91 5.91
C LEU A 95 12.03 -7.49 7.27
N ALA A 96 11.68 -8.75 7.55
CA ALA A 96 12.07 -9.46 8.77
C ALA A 96 13.59 -9.69 8.89
N ASP A 97 14.26 -10.00 7.78
CA ASP A 97 15.72 -10.18 7.75
C ASP A 97 16.44 -8.85 8.04
N TYR A 98 15.96 -7.73 7.47
CA TYR A 98 16.51 -6.40 7.75
C TYR A 98 16.18 -5.87 9.15
N LEU A 99 15.06 -6.28 9.74
CA LEU A 99 14.63 -5.84 11.07
C LEU A 99 15.68 -6.09 12.17
N ARG A 100 16.44 -7.18 12.05
CA ARG A 100 17.52 -7.54 13.00
C ARG A 100 18.92 -7.11 12.55
N SER A 101 19.01 -6.37 11.45
CA SER A 101 20.28 -5.86 10.92
C SER A 101 20.72 -4.58 11.65
N ARG A 102 21.91 -4.07 11.31
CA ARG A 102 22.36 -2.76 11.82
C ARG A 102 21.55 -1.57 11.29
N THR A 103 20.83 -1.76 10.19
CA THR A 103 20.09 -0.71 9.46
C THR A 103 18.72 -1.25 9.07
N PRO A 104 17.78 -1.36 10.02
CA PRO A 104 16.42 -1.81 9.73
C PRO A 104 15.67 -0.80 8.86
N TYR A 105 14.88 -1.28 7.92
CA TYR A 105 13.99 -0.44 7.11
C TYR A 105 12.77 -0.02 7.92
N MET A 106 12.55 1.29 8.04
CA MET A 106 11.37 1.84 8.73
C MET A 106 10.24 2.11 7.73
N VAL A 107 9.69 1.03 7.17
CA VAL A 107 8.68 1.10 6.10
C VAL A 107 7.47 0.24 6.42
N ASN A 108 6.29 0.84 6.29
CA ASN A 108 4.99 0.20 6.30
C ASN A 108 4.49 0.03 4.87
N LEU A 109 3.80 -1.08 4.59
CA LEU A 109 3.49 -1.51 3.24
C LEU A 109 2.05 -2.00 3.13
N LEU A 110 1.38 -1.63 2.05
CA LEU A 110 0.19 -2.34 1.58
C LEU A 110 0.52 -3.02 0.26
N LEU A 111 0.28 -4.33 0.17
CA LEU A 111 0.39 -5.06 -1.08
C LEU A 111 -1.01 -5.45 -1.54
N ALA A 112 -1.44 -4.91 -2.67
CA ALA A 112 -2.63 -5.37 -3.37
C ALA A 112 -2.23 -6.20 -4.57
N GLY A 113 -2.99 -7.25 -4.84
CA GLY A 113 -2.80 -8.01 -6.06
C GLY A 113 -4.04 -8.78 -6.48
N TYR A 114 -4.03 -9.25 -7.72
CA TYR A 114 -5.04 -10.14 -8.26
C TYR A 114 -4.39 -11.48 -8.60
N ASP A 115 -4.81 -12.55 -7.93
CA ASP A 115 -4.37 -13.90 -8.28
C ASP A 115 -5.16 -14.40 -9.49
N THR A 116 -4.52 -14.45 -10.64
CA THR A 116 -5.12 -14.87 -11.91
C THR A 116 -5.43 -16.37 -11.98
N ILE A 117 -4.80 -17.18 -11.12
CA ILE A 117 -5.04 -18.63 -11.06
C ILE A 117 -6.22 -18.93 -10.14
N ALA A 118 -6.24 -18.29 -8.96
CA ALA A 118 -7.32 -18.45 -7.98
C ALA A 118 -8.54 -17.58 -8.29
N ASP A 119 -8.42 -16.66 -9.26
CA ASP A 119 -9.41 -15.66 -9.66
C ASP A 119 -9.90 -14.82 -8.47
N LYS A 120 -8.95 -14.32 -7.68
CA LYS A 120 -9.23 -13.64 -6.41
C LYS A 120 -8.34 -12.42 -6.17
N PRO A 121 -8.93 -11.28 -5.78
CA PRO A 121 -8.16 -10.16 -5.26
C PRO A 121 -7.67 -10.45 -3.83
N GLU A 122 -6.46 -10.00 -3.54
CA GLU A 122 -5.82 -10.12 -2.23
C GLU A 122 -5.25 -8.77 -1.80
N LEU A 123 -5.37 -8.47 -0.52
CA LEU A 123 -4.79 -7.29 0.11
C LEU A 123 -4.08 -7.71 1.39
N TYR A 124 -2.82 -7.30 1.49
CA TYR A 124 -1.94 -7.61 2.59
C TYR A 124 -1.48 -6.31 3.24
N PHE A 125 -1.65 -6.24 4.56
CA PHE A 125 -1.10 -5.21 5.41
C PHE A 125 0.21 -5.70 6.00
N MET A 126 1.23 -4.85 5.97
CA MET A 126 2.51 -5.14 6.59
C MET A 126 3.10 -3.92 7.28
N ASP A 127 3.40 -4.05 8.57
CA ASP A 127 4.10 -3.00 9.32
C ASP A 127 5.62 -3.15 9.22
N TYR A 128 6.35 -2.13 9.66
CA TYR A 128 7.81 -2.12 9.70
C TYR A 128 8.43 -3.22 10.58
N LEU A 129 7.64 -3.91 11.41
CA LEU A 129 8.08 -5.06 12.21
C LEU A 129 7.91 -6.39 11.46
N ALA A 130 7.52 -6.34 10.17
CA ALA A 130 7.17 -7.49 9.36
C ALA A 130 5.97 -8.30 9.88
N THR A 131 5.10 -7.66 10.68
CA THR A 131 3.78 -8.21 10.99
C THR A 131 2.95 -8.18 9.71
N ASN A 132 2.38 -9.32 9.34
CA ASN A 132 1.68 -9.48 8.07
C ASN A 132 0.27 -10.01 8.32
N CYS A 133 -0.73 -9.37 7.74
CA CYS A 133 -2.11 -9.85 7.80
C CYS A 133 -2.85 -9.62 6.48
N THR A 134 -3.68 -10.58 6.11
CA THR A 134 -4.64 -10.45 5.01
C THR A 134 -5.89 -9.76 5.53
N VAL A 135 -6.32 -8.69 4.86
CA VAL A 135 -7.37 -7.79 5.36
C VAL A 135 -8.34 -7.38 4.25
N PRO A 136 -9.62 -7.11 4.57
CA PRO A 136 -10.57 -6.56 3.60
C PRO A 136 -10.24 -5.09 3.26
N TYR A 137 -9.67 -4.35 4.20
CA TYR A 137 -9.18 -3.00 4.01
C TYR A 137 -8.14 -2.69 5.07
N ALA A 138 -7.23 -1.77 4.77
CA ALA A 138 -6.27 -1.27 5.73
C ALA A 138 -5.78 0.12 5.37
N MET A 139 -5.24 0.80 6.39
CA MET A 139 -4.63 2.11 6.24
C MET A 139 -3.33 2.18 7.05
N HIS A 140 -2.33 2.86 6.50
CA HIS A 140 -1.13 3.29 7.21
C HIS A 140 -1.06 4.81 7.27
N GLY A 141 -0.27 5.30 8.23
CA GLY A 141 -0.16 6.72 8.54
C GLY A 141 -1.29 7.19 9.46
N TYR A 142 -1.27 8.48 9.78
CA TYR A 142 -2.22 9.04 10.74
C TYR A 142 -3.66 9.11 10.21
N GLY A 143 -3.85 9.10 8.88
CA GLY A 143 -5.18 9.02 8.28
C GLY A 143 -5.96 7.76 8.71
N SER A 144 -5.27 6.71 9.16
CA SER A 144 -5.89 5.47 9.64
C SER A 144 -6.80 5.68 10.85
N PHE A 145 -6.49 6.60 11.76
CA PHE A 145 -7.31 6.87 12.96
C PHE A 145 -8.71 7.37 12.64
N PHE A 146 -8.89 8.01 11.49
CA PHE A 146 -10.18 8.57 11.07
C PHE A 146 -10.81 7.72 9.96
N GLY A 147 -10.03 7.40 8.92
CA GLY A 147 -10.53 6.71 7.74
C GLY A 147 -11.01 5.28 7.99
N THR A 148 -10.41 4.57 8.96
CA THR A 148 -10.87 3.20 9.29
C THR A 148 -12.30 3.19 9.82
N SER A 149 -12.72 4.19 10.60
CA SER A 149 -14.10 4.28 11.10
C SER A 149 -15.14 4.48 9.99
N VAL A 150 -14.75 5.18 8.91
CA VAL A 150 -15.58 5.36 7.71
C VAL A 150 -15.69 4.04 6.95
N LEU A 151 -14.56 3.32 6.81
CA LEU A 151 -14.54 1.99 6.20
C LEU A 151 -15.41 1.01 6.98
N ASP A 152 -15.27 0.93 8.31
CA ASP A 152 -16.07 0.06 9.17
C ASP A 152 -17.58 0.26 8.98
N ARG A 153 -18.01 1.51 8.73
CA ARG A 153 -19.41 1.87 8.60
C ARG A 153 -20.00 1.61 7.22
N TYR A 154 -19.22 1.85 6.16
CA TYR A 154 -19.74 1.93 4.79
C TYR A 154 -19.20 0.85 3.84
N TYR A 155 -18.17 0.10 4.24
CA TYR A 155 -17.58 -0.94 3.41
C TYR A 155 -18.55 -2.09 3.16
N LYS A 156 -18.59 -2.54 1.91
CA LYS A 156 -19.25 -3.76 1.46
C LYS A 156 -18.33 -4.44 0.45
N SER A 157 -18.16 -5.76 0.56
CA SER A 157 -17.24 -6.50 -0.29
C SER A 157 -17.72 -6.60 -1.75
N ASP A 158 -19.04 -6.57 -1.96
CA ASP A 158 -19.71 -6.70 -3.25
C ASP A 158 -19.91 -5.36 -3.99
N SER A 159 -19.31 -4.27 -3.50
CA SER A 159 -19.43 -2.95 -4.11
C SER A 159 -18.80 -2.88 -5.51
N THR A 160 -19.43 -2.09 -6.40
CA THR A 160 -18.90 -1.82 -7.73
C THR A 160 -17.69 -0.89 -7.68
N GLN A 161 -16.97 -0.73 -8.79
CA GLN A 161 -15.84 0.20 -8.87
C GLN A 161 -16.26 1.65 -8.59
N GLU A 162 -17.44 2.06 -9.06
CA GLU A 162 -17.97 3.40 -8.81
C GLU A 162 -18.29 3.61 -7.32
N GLU A 163 -18.94 2.63 -6.69
CA GLU A 163 -19.24 2.68 -5.25
C GLU A 163 -17.96 2.68 -4.41
N ALA A 164 -16.95 1.91 -4.82
CA ALA A 164 -15.64 1.87 -4.18
C ALA A 164 -14.93 3.23 -4.25
N ILE A 165 -15.00 3.91 -5.41
CA ILE A 165 -14.46 5.26 -5.57
C ILE A 165 -15.20 6.26 -4.69
N GLU A 166 -16.54 6.16 -4.60
CA GLU A 166 -17.32 7.04 -3.71
C GLU A 166 -17.02 6.79 -2.23
N LEU A 167 -16.82 5.53 -1.82
CA LEU A 167 -16.35 5.19 -0.49
C LEU A 167 -14.97 5.81 -0.21
N LEU A 168 -14.03 5.67 -1.15
CA LEU A 168 -12.70 6.25 -1.03
C LEU A 168 -12.76 7.77 -0.90
N LYS A 169 -13.61 8.46 -1.68
CA LYS A 169 -13.82 9.91 -1.56
C LYS A 169 -14.34 10.30 -0.18
N LYS A 170 -15.23 9.52 0.43
CA LYS A 170 -15.69 9.77 1.81
C LYS A 170 -14.55 9.63 2.81
N VAL A 171 -13.71 8.62 2.66
CA VAL A 171 -12.53 8.45 3.52
C VAL A 171 -11.58 9.64 3.38
N VAL A 172 -11.28 10.05 2.15
CA VAL A 172 -10.40 11.21 1.86
C VAL A 172 -11.02 12.52 2.33
N HIS A 173 -12.35 12.64 2.39
CA HIS A 173 -13.00 13.83 2.91
C HIS A 173 -12.85 13.97 4.44
N GLU A 174 -12.75 12.85 5.15
CA GLU A 174 -12.62 12.82 6.61
C GLU A 174 -11.18 13.08 7.10
N ILE A 175 -10.18 12.87 6.24
CA ILE A 175 -8.74 12.97 6.54
C ILE A 175 -8.17 14.29 5.99
#